data_AF-A0A2E6DRF5-F1
#
_entry.id   AF-A0A2E6DRF5-F1
#
_cell.length_a   1.000
_cell.length_b   1.000
_cell.length_c   1.000
_cell.angle_alpha   90.00
_cell.angle_beta   90.00
_cell.angle_gamma   90.00
#
_symmetry.space_group_name_H-M   'P 1'
#
loop_
_entity.id
_entity.type
_entity.pdbx_description
1 polymer ?
#
loop_
_entity_poly.entity_id
_entity_poly.type
_entity_poly.pdbx_seq_one_letter_code
_entity_poly.pdbx_strand_id
1 'polypeptide(L)' 'MKDNNAVEVDETLDAHGGWPGVLSDLVAGVDLTPAASRAALGSILRGEASDAQVAGFIVALGMKGGSVLEL' A
#
# COMPACT_ATOMS: atom_id res chain seq x y z
N MET A 1 13.60 -18.83 -28.03
CA MET A 1 12.46 -17.91 -28.20
C MET A 1 12.24 -17.33 -26.82
N LYS A 2 12.43 -16.04 -26.60
CA LYS A 2 12.43 -15.43 -25.27
C LYS A 2 11.06 -15.63 -24.63
N ASP A 3 11.00 -16.48 -23.62
CA ASP A 3 9.92 -16.64 -22.67
C ASP A 3 9.79 -15.30 -21.93
N ASN A 4 9.08 -14.38 -22.58
CA ASN A 4 8.64 -13.11 -22.05
C ASN A 4 7.55 -13.38 -21.00
N ASN A 5 7.93 -14.01 -19.89
CA ASN A 5 7.15 -14.00 -18.66
C ASN A 5 7.71 -12.97 -17.65
N ALA A 6 8.44 -11.97 -18.18
CA ALA A 6 8.86 -10.78 -17.46
C ALA A 6 7.69 -9.79 -17.25
N VAL A 7 6.46 -10.28 -17.11
CA VAL A 7 5.48 -9.54 -16.34
C VAL A 7 5.89 -9.81 -14.91
N GLU A 8 6.66 -8.87 -14.38
CA GLU A 8 7.15 -8.82 -13.01
C GLU A 8 6.09 -9.41 -12.09
N VAL A 9 6.51 -10.35 -11.24
CA VAL A 9 5.77 -10.70 -10.02
C VAL A 9 5.72 -9.44 -9.15
N ASP A 10 4.87 -8.48 -9.53
CA ASP A 10 4.36 -7.41 -8.70
C ASP A 10 3.76 -8.15 -7.52
N GLU A 11 4.46 -8.16 -6.38
CA GLU A 11 3.98 -8.76 -5.15
C GLU A 11 2.60 -8.20 -4.90
N THR A 12 1.56 -8.97 -5.23
CA THR A 12 0.20 -8.45 -5.29
C THR A 12 -0.21 -8.05 -3.88
N LEU A 13 -1.08 -7.05 -3.76
CA LEU A 13 -1.53 -6.59 -2.45
C LEU A 13 -2.12 -7.73 -1.60
N ASP A 14 -2.72 -8.73 -2.25
CA ASP A 14 -3.26 -9.95 -1.62
C ASP A 14 -2.20 -10.77 -0.90
N ALA A 15 -0.95 -10.80 -1.37
CA ALA A 15 0.17 -11.44 -0.69
C ALA A 15 0.51 -10.79 0.67
N HIS A 16 0.02 -9.56 0.88
CA HIS A 16 0.16 -8.78 2.11
C HIS A 16 -1.17 -8.64 2.88
N GLY A 17 -2.14 -9.53 2.64
CA GLY A 17 -3.46 -9.49 3.29
C GLY A 17 -4.41 -8.45 2.70
N GLY A 18 -4.11 -7.96 1.49
CA GLY A 18 -4.91 -6.97 0.79
C GLY A 18 -4.94 -5.62 1.50
N TRP A 19 -5.87 -4.77 1.07
CA TRP A 19 -6.14 -3.49 1.74
C TRP A 19 -6.42 -3.61 3.25
N PRO A 20 -7.19 -4.60 3.75
CA PRO A 20 -7.39 -4.76 5.18
C PRO A 20 -6.10 -5.01 5.95
N GLY A 21 -5.19 -5.84 5.43
CA GLY A 21 -3.89 -6.12 6.06
C GLY A 21 -3.02 -4.88 6.14
N VAL A 22 -2.81 -4.21 5.01
CA VAL A 22 -2.01 -2.97 4.93
C VAL A 22 -2.55 -1.88 5.85
N LEU A 23 -3.87 -1.66 5.87
CA LEU A 23 -4.47 -0.64 6.73
C LEU A 23 -4.39 -1.02 8.21
N SER A 24 -4.54 -2.31 8.54
CA SER A 24 -4.42 -2.77 9.93
C SER A 24 -3.02 -2.53 10.47
N ASP A 25 -1.98 -2.84 9.68
CA ASP A 25 -0.59 -2.60 10.05
C ASP A 25 -0.34 -1.11 10.27
N LEU A 26 -0.75 -0.25 9.33
CA LEU A 26 -0.56 1.19 9.45
C LEU A 26 -1.29 1.80 10.65
N VAL A 27 -2.55 1.41 10.89
CA VAL A 27 -3.33 1.89 12.05
C VAL A 27 -2.73 1.39 13.36
N ALA A 28 -2.13 0.20 13.37
CA ALA A 28 -1.37 -0.33 14.52
C ALA A 28 0.01 0.34 14.70
N GLY A 29 0.40 1.26 13.82
CA GLY A 29 1.71 1.91 13.82
C GLY A 29 2.84 0.99 13.37
N VAL A 30 2.53 -0.12 12.71
CA VAL A 30 3.50 -1.07 12.17
C VAL A 30 4.03 -0.56 10.83
N ASP A 31 5.34 -0.64 10.66
CA ASP A 31 6.02 -0.30 9.44
C ASP A 31 5.70 -1.31 8.33
N LEU A 32 5.14 -0.83 7.23
CA LEU A 32 5.03 -1.65 6.02
C LEU A 32 6.42 -2.02 5.52
N THR A 33 6.55 -3.26 5.07
CA THR A 33 7.74 -3.69 4.35
C THR A 33 7.86 -2.93 3.02
N PRO A 34 9.06 -2.85 2.42
CA PRO A 34 9.23 -2.25 1.11
C PRO A 34 8.42 -2.93 -0.01
N ALA A 35 8.12 -4.22 0.16
CA ALA A 35 7.25 -5.00 -0.72
C ALA A 35 5.79 -4.54 -0.61
N ALA A 36 5.24 -4.57 0.60
CA ALA A 36 3.86 -4.15 0.88
C ALA A 36 3.60 -2.69 0.49
N SER A 37 4.58 -1.82 0.72
CA SER A 37 4.52 -0.42 0.31
C SER A 37 4.44 -0.26 -1.21
N ARG A 38 5.24 -1.04 -1.97
CA ARG A 38 5.20 -1.03 -3.44
C ARG A 38 3.88 -1.59 -3.95
N ALA A 39 3.39 -2.69 -3.39
CA ALA A 39 2.12 -3.29 -3.75
C ALA A 39 0.94 -2.31 -3.55
N ALA A 40 0.90 -1.64 -2.40
CA ALA A 40 -0.14 -0.66 -2.08
C ALA A 40 -0.08 0.55 -3.02
N LEU A 41 1.10 1.17 -3.18
CA LEU A 41 1.27 2.30 -4.09
C LEU A 41 1.01 1.92 -5.55
N GLY A 42 1.43 0.73 -5.98
CA GLY A 42 1.13 0.19 -7.31
C GLY A 42 -0.36 0.09 -7.57
N SER A 43 -1.12 -0.47 -6.63
CA SER A 43 -2.59 -0.55 -6.70
C SER A 43 -3.25 0.84 -6.79
N ILE A 44 -2.77 1.82 -6.02
CA ILE A 44 -3.26 3.22 -6.10
C ILE A 44 -2.95 3.83 -7.48
N LEU A 45 -1.71 3.73 -7.95
CA LEU A 45 -1.26 4.36 -9.20
C LEU A 45 -1.91 3.72 -10.43
N ARG A 46 -2.33 2.45 -10.35
CA ARG A 46 -3.12 1.77 -11.39
C ARG A 46 -4.62 2.08 -11.33
N GLY A 47 -5.09 2.81 -10.31
CA GLY A 47 -6.51 3.11 -10.13
C GLY A 47 -7.35 1.91 -9.66
N GLU A 48 -6.71 0.90 -9.06
CA GLU A 48 -7.36 -0.31 -8.55
C GLU A 48 -7.86 -0.12 -7.10
N ALA A 49 -7.38 0.92 -6.42
CA ALA A 49 -7.80 1.30 -5.08
C ALA A 49 -9.06 2.18 -5.13
N SER A 50 -10.04 1.90 -4.26
CA SER A 50 -11.17 2.79 -4.03
C SER A 50 -10.74 4.08 -3.32
N ASP A 51 -11.49 5.16 -3.51
CA ASP A 51 -11.26 6.45 -2.84
C ASP A 51 -11.13 6.30 -1.31
N ALA A 52 -11.93 5.41 -0.72
CA ALA A 52 -11.88 5.13 0.72
C ALA A 52 -10.56 4.45 1.16
N GLN A 53 -10.01 3.56 0.34
CA GLN A 53 -8.73 2.90 0.62
C GLN A 53 -7.57 3.89 0.50
N VAL A 54 -7.59 4.76 -0.51
CA VAL A 54 -6.59 5.82 -0.67
C VAL A 54 -6.62 6.78 0.51
N ALA A 55 -7.80 7.28 0.88
CA ALA A 55 -7.97 8.16 2.03
C ALA A 55 -7.52 7.49 3.33
N GLY A 56 -7.92 6.23 3.55
CA GLY A 56 -7.52 5.45 4.73
C GLY A 56 -6.01 5.25 4.82
N PHE A 57 -5.34 4.97 3.71
CA PHE A 57 -3.89 4.81 3.64
C PHE A 57 -3.16 6.10 4.01
N ILE A 58 -3.58 7.25 3.47
CA ILE A 58 -3.00 8.57 3.77
C ILE A 58 -3.19 8.92 5.25
N VAL A 59 -4.40 8.73 5.78
CA VAL A 59 -4.71 9.02 7.19
C VAL A 59 -3.90 8.12 8.12
N ALA A 60 -3.82 6.81 7.84
CA ALA A 60 -3.08 5.87 8.67
C ALA A 60 -1.56 6.14 8.65
N LEU A 61 -0.99 6.59 7.52
CA LEU A 61 0.39 7.08 7.48
C LEU A 61 0.59 8.32 8.36
N GLY A 62 -0.37 9.25 8.36
CA GLY A 62 -0.34 10.45 9.22
C GLY A 62 -0.34 10.11 10.72
N MET A 63 -1.05 9.05 11.11
CA MET A 63 -1.09 8.58 12.51
C MET A 63 0.28 8.10 13.02
N LYS A 64 1.18 7.67 12.13
CA LYS A 64 2.52 7.17 12.47
C LYS A 64 3.51 8.28 12.88
N GLY A 65 3.16 9.56 12.74
CA GLY A 65 3.95 10.67 13.31
C GLY A 65 4.88 11.39 12.35
N GLY A 66 4.64 11.32 11.04
CA GLY A 66 5.15 12.32 10.11
C GLY A 66 4.26 13.56 10.18
N SER A 67 4.55 14.48 11.11
CA SER A 67 3.93 15.80 11.32
C SER A 67 2.66 16.11 10.50
N VAL A 68 1.52 16.05 11.17
CA VAL A 68 0.53 17.13 10.95
C VAL A 68 1.18 18.38 11.52
N LEU A 69 2.00 19.06 10.71
CA LEU A 69 2.16 20.49 10.88
C LEU A 69 0.86 21.05 10.32
N GLU A 70 -0.01 21.49 11.22
CA GLU A 70 -1.21 22.22 10.87
C GLU A 70 -0.86 23.37 9.92
N LEU A 71 -1.62 23.49 8.83
CA LEU A 71 -2.12 24.73 8.20
C LEU A 71 -2.90 24.39 6.91
#